data_AF-A0A3C0K590-F1
#
_entry.id   AF-A0A3C0K590-F1
#
_cell.length_a   1.000
_cell.length_b   1.000
_cell.length_c   1.000
_cell.angle_alpha   90.00
_cell.angle_beta   90.00
_cell.angle_gamma   90.00
#
_symmetry.space_group_name_H-M   'P 1'
#
loop_
_entity.id
_entity.type
_entity.pdbx_description
1 polymer ?
#
loop_
_entity_poly.entity_id
_entity_poly.type
_entity_poly.pdbx_seq_one_letter_code
_entity_poly.pdbx_strand_id
1 'polypeptide(L)'
;MPDDLSQKIVVTNTTTKDDVNKFQNRGIRYLVTTTPILDGRSFGTNMMEAALVAIANKNRKLNTKELNALISQIGFEPNIIKLN
;
A
#
# COMPACT_ATOMS: atom_id res chain seq x y z
N MET A 1 -6.12 9.01 -17.00
CA MET A 1 -4.70 9.20 -16.62
C MET A 1 -3.92 9.51 -17.89
N PRO A 2 -2.91 10.41 -17.86
CA PRO A 2 -2.09 10.74 -19.03
C PRO A 2 -1.37 9.52 -19.61
N ASP A 3 -1.20 9.50 -20.93
CA ASP A 3 -0.60 8.35 -21.64
C ASP A 3 0.93 8.27 -21.47
N ASP A 4 1.58 9.39 -21.21
CA ASP A 4 3.00 9.45 -20.82
C ASP A 4 3.13 9.94 -19.38
N LEU A 5 3.79 9.13 -18.56
CA LEU A 5 4.16 9.43 -17.18
C LEU A 5 5.66 9.18 -16.95
N SER A 6 6.46 9.31 -17.99
CA SER A 6 7.91 9.14 -17.95
C SER A 6 8.55 9.95 -16.82
N GLN A 7 9.49 9.31 -16.12
CA GLN A 7 10.24 9.88 -14.99
C GLN A 7 9.40 10.24 -13.74
N LYS A 8 8.10 9.93 -13.72
CA LYS A 8 7.26 10.18 -12.54
C LYS A 8 7.37 9.06 -11.52
N ILE A 9 7.11 9.43 -10.27
CA ILE A 9 6.89 8.52 -9.14
C ILE A 9 5.40 8.56 -8.81
N VAL A 10 4.77 7.40 -8.70
CA VAL A 10 3.38 7.28 -8.25
C VAL A 10 3.37 6.73 -6.84
N VAL A 11 2.68 7.45 -5.95
CA VAL A 11 2.35 6.97 -4.60
C VAL A 11 0.87 6.68 -4.56
N THR A 12 0.50 5.46 -4.20
CA THR A 12 -0.90 5.02 -4.12
C THR A 12 -1.06 4.03 -2.97
N ASN A 13 -2.30 3.69 -2.61
CA ASN A 13 -2.56 2.72 -1.53
C ASN A 13 -2.84 1.33 -2.10
N THR A 14 -3.60 1.26 -3.20
CA THR A 14 -4.09 0.01 -3.77
C THR A 14 -3.56 -0.17 -5.19
N THR A 15 -3.07 -1.36 -5.49
CA THR A 15 -2.57 -1.76 -6.80
C THR A 15 -2.94 -3.21 -7.08
N THR A 16 -3.26 -3.50 -8.34
CA THR A 16 -3.34 -4.85 -8.90
C THR A 16 -2.20 -5.08 -9.90
N LYS A 17 -2.00 -6.31 -10.35
CA LYS A 17 -1.02 -6.63 -11.41
C LYS A 17 -1.27 -5.82 -12.70
N ASP A 18 -2.53 -5.63 -13.06
CA ASP A 18 -2.89 -4.85 -14.25
C ASP A 18 -2.54 -3.37 -14.10
N ASP A 19 -2.67 -2.83 -12.88
CA ASP A 19 -2.26 -1.45 -12.60
C ASP A 19 -0.75 -1.29 -12.72
N VAL A 20 0.02 -2.24 -12.17
CA VAL A 20 1.49 -2.27 -12.27
C VAL A 20 1.91 -2.28 -13.74
N ASN A 21 1.32 -3.15 -14.55
CA ASN A 21 1.60 -3.23 -15.99
C ASN A 21 1.24 -1.93 -16.72
N LYS A 22 0.08 -1.33 -16.41
CA LYS A 22 -0.33 -0.04 -16.98
C LYS A 22 0.63 1.08 -16.61
N PHE A 23 1.12 1.13 -15.37
CA PHE A 23 2.10 2.14 -14.94
C PHE A 23 3.45 1.95 -15.61
N GLN A 24 3.92 0.71 -15.72
CA GLN A 24 5.17 0.40 -16.40
C GLN A 24 5.12 0.79 -17.88
N ASN A 25 4.04 0.44 -18.59
CA ASN A 25 3.83 0.78 -20.00
C ASN A 25 3.74 2.29 -20.27
N ARG A 26 3.39 3.09 -19.26
CA ARG A 26 3.32 4.55 -19.36
C ARG A 26 4.61 5.25 -18.90
N GLY A 27 5.68 4.51 -18.64
CA GLY A 27 6.99 5.08 -18.32
C GLY A 27 7.20 5.50 -16.86
N ILE A 28 6.33 5.10 -15.92
CA ILE A 28 6.55 5.39 -14.49
C ILE A 28 7.89 4.83 -14.05
N ARG A 29 8.65 5.63 -13.28
CA ARG A 29 9.96 5.25 -12.75
C ARG A 29 9.83 4.41 -11.48
N TYR A 30 9.05 4.90 -10.53
CA TYR A 30 8.79 4.21 -9.26
C TYR A 30 7.30 4.18 -8.94
N LEU A 31 6.84 3.03 -8.45
CA LEU A 31 5.53 2.82 -7.87
C LEU A 31 5.71 2.52 -6.38
N VAL A 32 5.09 3.34 -5.54
CA VAL A 32 5.10 3.23 -4.08
C VAL A 32 3.70 2.89 -3.61
N THR A 33 3.56 1.80 -2.85
CA THR A 33 2.33 1.49 -2.13
C THR A 33 2.50 1.82 -0.65
N THR A 34 1.54 2.55 -0.07
CA THR A 34 1.55 2.89 1.37
C THR A 34 1.29 1.68 2.26
N THR A 35 0.86 0.56 1.68
CA THR A 35 0.69 -0.74 2.32
C THR A 35 1.55 -1.81 1.62
N PRO A 36 1.93 -2.90 2.32
CA PRO A 36 2.62 -4.04 1.74
C PRO A 36 1.84 -4.69 0.61
N ILE A 37 2.57 -5.44 -0.22
CA ILE A 37 2.00 -6.33 -1.23
C ILE A 37 1.70 -7.67 -0.57
N LEU A 38 0.43 -8.09 -0.63
CA LEU A 38 -0.06 -9.39 -0.17
C LEU A 38 -0.62 -10.13 -1.39
N ASP A 39 -0.09 -11.32 -1.68
CA ASP A 39 -0.48 -12.15 -2.83
C ASP A 39 -0.47 -11.40 -4.19
N GLY A 40 0.49 -10.51 -4.37
CA GLY A 40 0.70 -9.78 -5.63
C GLY A 40 -0.23 -8.58 -5.83
N ARG A 41 -0.91 -8.10 -4.79
CA ARG A 41 -1.64 -6.82 -4.79
C ARG A 41 -1.44 -6.07 -3.48
N SER A 42 -1.66 -4.76 -3.48
CA SER A 42 -1.81 -4.02 -2.22
C SER A 42 -3.29 -3.87 -1.85
N PHE A 43 -3.54 -3.61 -0.58
CA PHE A 43 -4.88 -3.38 -0.03
C PHE A 43 -4.97 -1.97 0.53
N GLY A 44 -6.19 -1.41 0.51
CA GLY A 44 -6.44 -0.08 1.03
C GLY A 44 -6.15 0.01 2.52
N THR A 45 -5.70 1.18 2.96
CA THR A 45 -5.39 1.46 4.37
C THR A 45 -6.56 1.14 5.30
N ASN A 46 -7.79 1.45 4.88
CA ASN A 46 -9.01 1.14 5.64
C ASN A 46 -9.19 -0.36 5.93
N MET A 47 -8.88 -1.24 4.97
CA MET A 47 -8.98 -2.69 5.15
C MET A 47 -7.88 -3.21 6.07
N MET A 48 -6.66 -2.69 5.92
CA MET A 48 -5.53 -3.06 6.78
C MET A 48 -5.75 -2.60 8.22
N GLU A 49 -6.26 -1.38 8.43
CA GLU A 49 -6.68 -0.89 9.74
C GLU A 49 -7.79 -1.75 10.36
N ALA A 50 -8.80 -2.13 9.57
CA ALA A 50 -9.88 -3.00 10.05
C ALA A 50 -9.35 -4.37 10.51
N ALA A 51 -8.40 -4.96 9.78
CA ALA A 51 -7.73 -6.20 10.18
C ALA A 51 -6.98 -6.04 11.51
N LEU A 52 -6.23 -4.94 11.68
CA LEU A 52 -5.52 -4.65 12.93
C LEU A 52 -6.47 -4.45 14.11
N VAL A 53 -7.59 -3.74 13.91
CA VAL A 53 -8.62 -3.56 14.94
C VAL A 53 -9.25 -4.89 15.34
N ALA A 54 -9.56 -5.75 14.36
CA ALA A 54 -10.14 -7.07 14.59
C ALA A 54 -9.20 -7.97 15.40
N ILE A 55 -7.93 -8.06 15.00
CA ILE A 55 -6.93 -8.92 15.66
C ILE A 55 -6.60 -8.41 17.07
N ALA A 56 -6.64 -7.09 17.32
CA ALA A 56 -6.42 -6.54 18.65
C ALA A 56 -7.48 -6.94 19.69
N ASN A 57 -8.67 -7.38 19.23
CA ASN A 57 -9.73 -7.95 20.05
C ASN A 57 -10.12 -7.12 21.30
N LYS A 58 -10.08 -5.78 21.19
CA LYS A 58 -10.40 -4.87 22.31
C LYS A 58 -11.89 -4.49 22.39
N ASN A 59 -12.70 -4.98 21.46
CA ASN A 59 -14.12 -4.65 21.29
C ASN A 59 -14.42 -3.13 21.28
N ARG A 60 -13.47 -2.34 20.75
CA ARG A 60 -13.57 -0.90 20.55
C ARG A 60 -12.62 -0.46 19.45
N LYS A 61 -12.78 0.76 18.96
CA LYS A 61 -11.79 1.39 18.07
C LYS A 61 -10.44 1.52 18.79
N LEU A 62 -9.36 1.28 18.05
CA LEU A 62 -8.00 1.58 18.49
C LEU A 62 -7.72 3.06 18.27
N ASN A 63 -6.94 3.67 19.16
CA ASN A 63 -6.36 4.98 18.90
C ASN A 63 -5.08 4.87 18.06
N THR A 64 -4.58 6.01 17.57
CA THR A 64 -3.39 6.06 16.71
C THR A 64 -2.14 5.44 17.35
N LYS A 65 -1.94 5.59 18.67
CA LYS A 65 -0.78 4.99 19.35
C LYS A 65 -0.87 3.47 19.37
N GLU A 66 -2.05 2.93 19.65
CA GLU A 66 -2.30 1.48 19.63
C GLU A 66 -2.12 0.91 18.23
N LEU A 67 -2.63 1.60 17.21
CA LEU A 67 -2.49 1.19 15.81
C LEU A 67 -1.03 1.21 15.37
N ASN A 68 -0.30 2.30 15.65
CA ASN A 68 1.12 2.42 15.31
C ASN A 68 1.97 1.35 15.99
N ALA A 69 1.67 0.99 17.24
CA ALA A 69 2.37 -0.09 17.93
C ALA A 69 2.20 -1.43 17.20
N LEU A 70 1.00 -1.74 16.71
CA LEU A 70 0.74 -2.95 15.94
C LEU A 70 1.43 -2.92 14.57
N ILE A 71 1.38 -1.79 13.87
CA ILE A 71 2.09 -1.56 12.58
C ILE A 71 3.58 -1.82 12.76
N SER A 72 4.20 -1.25 13.80
CA SER A 72 5.61 -1.47 14.11
C SER A 72 5.90 -2.93 14.49
N GLN A 73 5.04 -3.56 15.28
CA GLN A 73 5.22 -4.95 15.71
C GLN A 73 5.25 -5.94 14.54
N ILE A 74 4.41 -5.73 13.53
CA ILE A 74 4.35 -6.63 12.36
C ILE A 74 5.28 -6.21 11.22
N GLY A 75 6.12 -5.18 11.41
CA GLY A 75 7.02 -4.67 10.38
C GLY A 75 6.28 -4.16 9.14
N PHE A 76 5.14 -3.50 9.35
CA PHE A 76 4.29 -3.04 8.27
C PHE A 76 4.91 -1.81 7.58
N GLU A 77 5.54 -2.05 6.44
CA GLU A 77 6.25 -1.01 5.68
C GLU A 77 5.60 -0.73 4.32
N PRO A 78 5.74 0.49 3.80
CA PRO A 78 5.41 0.77 2.41
C PRO A 78 6.29 -0.07 1.48
N ASN A 79 5.78 -0.36 0.29
CA ASN A 79 6.53 -1.10 -0.72
C ASN A 79 6.93 -0.17 -1.86
N ILE A 80 8.17 -0.28 -2.32
CA ILE A 80 8.76 0.55 -3.37
C ILE A 80 9.20 -0.34 -4.52
N ILE A 81 8.62 -0.13 -5.70
CA ILE A 81 8.92 -0.90 -6.91
C ILE A 81 9.52 0.05 -7.95
N LYS A 82 10.71 -0.26 -8.44
CA LYS A 82 11.24 0.38 -9.66
C LYS A 82 10.63 -0.31 -10.88
N LEU A 83 9.96 0.44 -11.75
CA LEU A 83 9.31 -0.10 -12.96
C LEU A 83 10.15 0.14 -14.23
N ASN A 84 10.79 1.30 -14.34
CA ASN A 84 11.67 1.71 -15.45
C ASN A 84 12.92 2.42 -14.92
#